data_AF-A0AAW0ELG5-F1
#
_entry.id   AF-A0AAW0ELG5-F1
#
_cell.length_a   1.000
_cell.length_b   1.000
_cell.length_c   1.000
_cell.angle_alpha   90.00
_cell.angle_beta   90.00
_cell.angle_gamma   90.00
#
_symmetry.space_group_name_H-M   'P 1'
#
loop_
_entity.id
_entity.type
_entity.pdbx_description
1 polymer ?
#
loop_
_entity_poly.entity_id
_entity_poly.type
_entity_poly.pdbx_seq_one_letter_code
_entity_poly.pdbx_strand_id
1 'polypeptide(L)'
;MVLRYHSWLPLEAEPEYVDGYTCDHCHRDFLEAPFYHEATTGTDYCVECGGAVGYTALSGLVASLHFSSREDVLRDADTNSVALFAYRADVQTTGIVFANGANLVLCLQLCGGIRDALVYAVKDGKVESKLRISSADVARRFPWLAREPWDVFDVEVHLHALPTVPVPLDDFCIVAYEASDDLIQLRLADSCMQLLNVRRGTEYVVDETATMPLCAFAGGEIDPVAKAAVTEAALTFLKSSDHSGKA
;
A
#
# COMPACT_ATOMS: atom_id res chain seq x y z
N MET A 1 -6.56 -9.40 -3.06
CA MET A 1 -5.39 -9.86 -3.80
C MET A 1 -5.01 -8.70 -4.69
N VAL A 2 -3.73 -8.40 -4.79
CA VAL A 2 -3.25 -7.18 -5.43
C VAL A 2 -2.21 -7.56 -6.48
N LEU A 3 -2.55 -7.33 -7.75
CA LEU A 3 -1.60 -7.45 -8.86
C LEU A 3 -0.64 -6.26 -8.82
N ARG A 4 0.64 -6.54 -8.61
CA ARG A 4 1.72 -5.54 -8.51
C ARG A 4 2.34 -5.28 -9.87
N TYR A 5 2.73 -4.04 -10.12
CA TYR A 5 3.43 -3.69 -11.36
C TYR A 5 4.93 -3.92 -11.22
N HIS A 6 5.47 -4.73 -12.10
CA HIS A 6 6.88 -5.07 -12.17
C HIS A 6 7.47 -4.39 -13.41
N SER A 7 8.38 -3.44 -13.20
CA SER A 7 9.19 -2.84 -14.27
C SER A 7 10.31 -3.78 -14.72
N TRP A 8 10.64 -4.78 -13.91
CA TRP A 8 11.69 -5.75 -14.16
C TRP A 8 11.22 -7.16 -13.78
N LEU A 9 11.71 -8.17 -14.51
CA LEU A 9 11.39 -9.56 -14.20
C LEU A 9 11.96 -9.95 -12.83
N PRO A 10 11.18 -10.67 -12.00
CA PRO A 10 11.54 -10.98 -10.62
C PRO A 10 12.52 -12.16 -10.49
N LEU A 11 13.56 -12.23 -11.32
CA LEU A 11 14.42 -13.42 -11.47
C LEU A 11 15.12 -13.89 -10.18
N GLU A 12 15.30 -13.00 -9.21
CA GLU A 12 15.89 -13.33 -7.91
C GLU A 12 14.91 -14.07 -7.00
N ALA A 13 13.62 -13.73 -7.06
CA ALA A 13 12.55 -14.35 -6.30
C ALA A 13 11.96 -15.56 -7.03
N GLU A 14 11.79 -15.43 -8.35
CA GLU A 14 11.12 -16.38 -9.23
C GLU A 14 11.99 -16.61 -10.49
N PRO A 15 13.00 -17.50 -10.41
CA PRO A 15 13.92 -17.79 -11.52
C PRO A 15 13.22 -18.34 -12.79
N GLU A 16 12.01 -18.85 -12.67
CA GLU A 16 11.17 -19.33 -13.78
C GLU A 16 10.90 -18.25 -14.83
N TYR A 17 10.96 -16.97 -14.45
CA TYR A 17 10.80 -15.85 -15.38
C TYR A 17 12.01 -15.65 -16.30
N VAL A 18 13.06 -16.48 -16.23
CA VAL A 18 14.27 -16.34 -17.08
C VAL A 18 13.95 -16.38 -18.57
N ASP A 19 12.91 -17.13 -18.94
CA ASP A 19 12.43 -17.27 -20.32
C ASP A 19 11.27 -16.30 -20.63
N GLY A 20 10.94 -15.40 -19.69
CA GLY A 20 9.79 -14.51 -19.76
C GLY A 20 8.58 -15.03 -18.99
N TYR A 21 7.39 -14.58 -19.37
CA TYR A 21 6.12 -14.96 -18.75
C TYR A 21 5.02 -15.15 -19.80
N THR A 22 3.96 -15.87 -19.42
CA THR A 22 2.74 -16.00 -20.22
C THR A 22 1.62 -15.23 -19.55
N CYS A 23 0.97 -14.31 -20.27
CA CYS A 23 -0.17 -13.57 -19.73
C CYS A 23 -1.37 -14.51 -19.56
N ASP A 24 -1.87 -14.69 -18.34
CA ASP A 24 -2.99 -15.59 -18.03
C ASP A 24 -4.31 -15.16 -18.68
N HIS A 25 -4.44 -13.90 -19.05
CA HIS A 25 -5.65 -13.38 -19.68
C HIS A 25 -5.70 -13.60 -21.20
N CYS A 26 -4.57 -13.35 -21.90
CA CYS A 26 -4.53 -13.42 -23.37
C CYS A 26 -3.69 -14.58 -23.92
N HIS A 27 -3.04 -15.35 -23.05
CA HIS A 27 -2.20 -16.50 -23.35
C HIS A 27 -1.06 -16.22 -24.34
N ARG A 28 -0.61 -14.96 -24.40
CA ARG A 28 0.57 -14.56 -25.18
C ARG A 28 1.81 -14.59 -24.29
N ASP A 29 2.92 -15.03 -24.88
CA ASP A 29 4.23 -15.07 -24.22
C ASP A 29 4.96 -13.73 -24.41
N PHE A 30 5.65 -13.30 -23.36
CA PHE A 30 6.41 -12.07 -23.30
C PHE A 30 7.79 -12.37 -22.72
N LEU A 31 8.85 -11.92 -23.38
CA LEU A 31 10.23 -12.18 -22.94
C LEU A 31 10.73 -11.19 -21.88
N GLU A 32 10.04 -10.06 -21.72
CA GLU A 32 10.50 -8.93 -20.92
C GLU A 32 9.34 -8.29 -20.17
N ALA A 33 9.67 -7.71 -19.02
CA ALA A 33 8.82 -6.75 -18.31
C ALA A 33 8.62 -5.47 -19.16
N PRO A 34 7.62 -4.63 -18.89
CA PRO A 34 6.75 -4.62 -17.72
C PRO A 34 5.53 -5.55 -17.77
N PHE A 35 5.04 -5.89 -16.59
CA PHE A 35 3.83 -6.70 -16.40
C PHE A 35 3.23 -6.50 -15.02
N TYR A 36 2.06 -7.10 -14.80
CA TYR A 36 1.42 -7.19 -13.50
C TYR A 36 1.51 -8.62 -12.99
N HIS A 37 1.91 -8.78 -11.73
CA HIS A 37 2.17 -10.08 -11.11
C HIS A 37 1.53 -10.18 -9.72
N GLU A 38 1.03 -11.35 -9.37
CA GLU A 38 0.53 -11.66 -8.03
C GLU A 38 1.23 -12.90 -7.49
N ALA A 39 2.13 -12.71 -6.52
CA ALA A 39 3.04 -13.73 -6.03
C ALA A 39 2.35 -14.92 -5.33
N THR A 40 1.14 -14.75 -4.80
CA THR A 40 0.46 -15.83 -4.06
C THR A 40 -0.14 -16.88 -5.00
N THR A 41 -0.60 -16.47 -6.17
CA THR A 41 -1.26 -17.31 -7.18
C THR A 41 -0.40 -17.57 -8.40
N GLY A 42 0.64 -16.76 -8.59
CA GLY A 42 1.42 -16.74 -9.83
C GLY A 42 0.64 -16.13 -11.00
N THR A 43 -0.37 -15.30 -10.74
CA THR A 43 -1.19 -14.71 -11.82
C THR A 43 -0.42 -13.59 -12.51
N ASP A 44 -0.32 -13.67 -13.84
CA ASP A 44 0.42 -12.72 -14.67
C ASP A 44 -0.44 -12.05 -15.74
N TYR A 45 -0.42 -10.72 -15.75
CA TYR A 45 -1.13 -9.90 -16.73
C TYR A 45 -0.14 -9.02 -17.48
N CYS A 46 -0.14 -9.08 -18.81
CA CYS A 46 0.58 -8.09 -19.60
C CYS A 46 -0.04 -6.69 -19.40
N VAL A 47 0.73 -5.63 -19.69
CA VAL A 47 0.30 -4.25 -19.46
C VAL A 47 -1.03 -3.92 -20.17
N GLU A 48 -1.23 -4.42 -21.39
CA GLU A 48 -2.49 -4.22 -22.13
C GLU A 48 -3.69 -4.85 -21.41
N CYS A 49 -3.57 -6.11 -20.97
CA CYS A 49 -4.65 -6.82 -20.27
C CYS A 49 -4.92 -6.22 -18.88
N GLY A 50 -3.86 -5.89 -18.13
CA GLY A 50 -3.99 -5.20 -16.85
C GLY A 50 -4.65 -3.83 -16.99
N GLY A 51 -4.21 -3.04 -17.96
CA GLY A 51 -4.81 -1.73 -18.25
C GLY A 51 -6.27 -1.82 -18.70
N ALA A 52 -6.63 -2.84 -19.49
CA ALA A 52 -8.02 -3.06 -19.92
C ALA A 52 -8.98 -3.35 -18.76
N VAL A 53 -8.50 -3.93 -17.66
CA VAL A 53 -9.28 -4.12 -16.43
C VAL A 53 -9.07 -3.00 -15.40
N GLY A 54 -8.29 -1.97 -15.76
CA GLY A 54 -8.11 -0.73 -15.00
C GLY A 54 -6.88 -0.69 -14.07
N TYR A 55 -6.03 -1.72 -14.07
CA TYR A 55 -4.79 -1.66 -13.30
C TYR A 55 -3.86 -0.58 -13.85
N THR A 56 -3.16 0.07 -12.92
CA THR A 56 -2.10 1.03 -13.19
C THR A 56 -0.85 0.62 -12.44
N ALA A 57 0.30 1.18 -12.78
CA ALA A 57 1.53 0.91 -12.02
C ALA A 57 1.44 1.29 -10.53
N LEU A 58 0.49 2.16 -10.18
CA LEU A 58 0.22 2.64 -8.83
C LEU A 58 -0.84 1.81 -8.08
N SER A 59 -1.45 0.83 -8.76
CA SER A 59 -2.49 -0.01 -8.15
C SER A 59 -1.91 -0.80 -6.98
N GLY A 60 -2.63 -0.78 -5.86
CA GLY A 60 -2.16 -1.43 -4.63
C GLY A 60 -1.20 -0.61 -3.78
N LEU A 61 -0.83 0.61 -4.17
CA LEU A 61 0.03 1.47 -3.36
C LEU A 61 -0.81 2.48 -2.56
N VAL A 62 -0.21 3.06 -1.53
CA VAL A 62 -0.82 4.18 -0.80
C VAL A 62 -0.65 5.44 -1.64
N ALA A 63 -1.74 5.99 -2.13
CA ALA A 63 -1.75 7.20 -2.96
C ALA A 63 -1.63 8.50 -2.16
N SER A 64 -2.12 8.51 -0.92
CA SER A 64 -2.07 9.70 -0.08
C SER A 64 -2.14 9.35 1.40
N LEU A 65 -1.51 10.20 2.22
CA LEU A 65 -1.57 10.18 3.68
C LEU A 65 -2.39 11.36 4.16
N HIS A 66 -3.19 11.17 5.20
CA HIS A 66 -4.15 12.13 5.70
C HIS A 66 -3.97 12.31 7.19
N PHE A 67 -3.88 13.57 7.64
CA PHE A 67 -3.65 13.95 9.02
C PHE A 67 -4.76 14.89 9.50
N SER A 68 -5.03 14.88 10.79
CA SER A 68 -5.96 15.82 11.43
C SER A 68 -5.19 17.06 11.88
N SER A 69 -5.62 18.25 11.46
CA SER A 69 -5.16 19.52 12.02
C SER A 69 -5.90 19.89 13.31
N ARG A 70 -6.96 19.15 13.65
CA ARG A 70 -7.84 19.39 14.81
C ARG A 70 -7.14 19.05 16.13
N GLU A 71 -7.53 19.77 17.18
CA GLU A 71 -7.04 19.53 18.55
C GLU A 71 -7.66 18.28 19.21
N ASP A 72 -8.80 17.81 18.70
CA ASP A 72 -9.49 16.64 19.23
C ASP A 72 -8.70 15.35 18.98
N VAL A 73 -8.49 14.56 20.04
CA VAL A 73 -7.83 13.26 19.92
C VAL A 73 -8.82 12.23 19.37
N LEU A 74 -8.60 11.81 18.12
CA LEU A 74 -9.38 10.77 17.46
C LEU A 74 -9.04 9.40 18.07
N ARG A 75 -9.99 8.79 18.79
CA ARG A 75 -9.78 7.53 19.51
C ARG A 75 -10.72 6.43 19.06
N ASP A 76 -10.21 5.21 19.06
CA ASP A 76 -11.01 4.01 19.11
C ASP A 76 -11.71 3.92 20.47
N ALA A 77 -13.04 3.94 20.51
CA ALA A 77 -13.80 3.91 21.75
C ALA A 77 -13.67 2.57 22.52
N ASP A 78 -13.33 1.48 21.85
CA ASP A 78 -13.23 0.16 22.47
C ASP A 78 -11.85 -0.07 23.09
N THR A 79 -10.79 0.36 22.41
CA THR A 79 -9.40 0.13 22.85
C THR A 79 -8.74 1.36 23.45
N ASN A 80 -9.38 2.53 23.36
CA ASN A 80 -8.84 3.85 23.69
C ASN A 80 -7.57 4.24 22.91
N SER A 81 -7.23 3.48 21.86
CA SER A 81 -6.08 3.73 21.01
C SER A 81 -6.28 4.97 20.16
N VAL A 82 -5.21 5.74 19.96
CA VAL A 82 -5.24 7.01 19.23
C VAL A 82 -5.00 6.74 17.75
N ALA A 83 -5.82 7.31 16.88
CA ALA A 83 -5.56 7.33 15.44
C ALA A 83 -4.38 8.26 15.15
N LEU A 84 -3.41 7.76 14.40
CA LEU A 84 -2.17 8.48 14.07
C LEU A 84 -2.30 9.22 12.75
N PHE A 85 -2.74 8.51 11.71
CA PHE A 85 -3.00 9.06 10.38
C PHE A 85 -3.94 8.12 9.62
N ALA A 86 -4.56 8.66 8.58
CA ALA A 86 -5.31 7.89 7.59
C ALA A 86 -4.54 7.81 6.27
N TYR A 87 -4.92 6.89 5.40
CA TYR A 87 -4.32 6.70 4.09
C TYR A 87 -5.38 6.30 3.07
N ARG A 88 -5.14 6.63 1.80
CA ARG A 88 -5.94 6.13 0.67
C ARG A 88 -5.09 5.25 -0.21
N ALA A 89 -5.61 4.08 -0.55
CA ALA A 89 -5.03 3.24 -1.59
C ALA A 89 -5.62 3.57 -2.96
N ASP A 90 -6.92 3.86 -2.98
CA ASP A 90 -7.70 4.08 -4.19
C ASP A 90 -8.94 4.93 -3.89
N VAL A 91 -9.81 5.09 -4.89
CA VAL A 91 -11.04 5.88 -4.79
C VAL A 91 -12.02 5.39 -3.71
N GLN A 92 -11.98 4.11 -3.34
CA GLN A 92 -12.89 3.46 -2.40
C GLN A 92 -12.20 2.91 -1.16
N THR A 93 -10.90 2.63 -1.18
CA THR A 93 -10.21 2.03 -0.04
C THR A 93 -9.42 3.06 0.75
N THR A 94 -9.75 3.12 2.04
CA THR A 94 -9.11 4.01 3.02
C THR A 94 -8.72 3.21 4.23
N GLY A 95 -7.59 3.52 4.85
CA GLY A 95 -7.27 2.96 6.15
C GLY A 95 -6.85 4.01 7.16
N ILE A 96 -6.85 3.61 8.43
CA ILE A 96 -6.50 4.43 9.58
C ILE A 96 -5.58 3.62 10.46
N VAL A 97 -4.40 4.14 10.73
CA VAL A 97 -3.39 3.51 11.59
C VAL A 97 -3.56 4.00 13.01
N PHE A 98 -3.59 3.08 13.97
CA PHE A 98 -3.70 3.38 15.39
C PHE A 98 -2.39 3.12 16.15
N ALA A 99 -2.17 3.84 17.24
CA ALA A 99 -0.95 3.78 18.04
C ALA A 99 -0.65 2.40 18.67
N ASN A 100 -1.66 1.56 18.83
CA ASN A 100 -1.52 0.19 19.31
C ASN A 100 -1.20 -0.83 18.20
N GLY A 101 -0.89 -0.37 16.98
CA GLY A 101 -0.63 -1.22 15.81
C GLY A 101 -1.88 -1.72 15.10
N ALA A 102 -3.09 -1.37 15.56
CA ALA A 102 -4.30 -1.73 14.83
C ALA A 102 -4.44 -0.87 13.56
N ASN A 103 -5.04 -1.44 12.51
CA ASN A 103 -5.52 -0.70 11.35
C ASN A 103 -7.04 -0.85 11.25
N LEU A 104 -7.76 0.24 10.99
CA LEU A 104 -9.13 0.18 10.48
C LEU A 104 -9.07 0.44 8.99
N VAL A 105 -9.48 -0.51 8.16
CA VAL A 105 -9.60 -0.35 6.71
C VAL A 105 -11.07 -0.28 6.35
N LEU A 106 -11.44 0.76 5.62
CA LEU A 106 -12.79 1.08 5.20
C LEU A 106 -12.87 0.92 3.68
N CYS A 107 -13.93 0.27 3.24
CA CYS A 107 -14.34 0.31 1.86
C CYS A 107 -15.52 1.27 1.72
N LEU A 108 -15.35 2.31 0.91
CA LEU A 108 -16.31 3.39 0.72
C LEU A 108 -17.15 3.14 -0.54
N GLN A 109 -18.38 3.62 -0.52
CA GLN A 109 -19.22 3.82 -1.68
C GLN A 109 -18.74 5.05 -2.45
N LEU A 110 -19.14 5.18 -3.73
CA LEU A 110 -18.80 6.37 -4.53
C LEU A 110 -19.37 7.67 -3.95
N CYS A 111 -20.43 7.60 -3.14
CA CYS A 111 -20.98 8.73 -2.41
C CYS A 111 -20.27 9.03 -1.08
N GLY A 112 -19.15 8.37 -0.78
CA GLY A 112 -18.35 8.57 0.45
C GLY A 112 -18.82 7.77 1.67
N GLY A 113 -20.01 7.15 1.62
CA GLY A 113 -20.52 6.31 2.71
C GLY A 113 -19.72 5.02 2.92
N ILE A 114 -19.64 4.54 4.16
CA ILE A 114 -18.91 3.30 4.49
C ILE A 114 -19.73 2.07 4.07
N ARG A 115 -19.21 1.30 3.11
CA ARG A 115 -19.80 0.05 2.61
C ARG A 115 -19.45 -1.15 3.48
N ASP A 116 -18.16 -1.28 3.82
CA ASP A 116 -17.60 -2.40 4.59
C ASP A 116 -16.40 -1.90 5.39
N ALA A 117 -16.04 -2.61 6.46
CA ALA A 117 -14.94 -2.23 7.34
C ALA A 117 -14.27 -3.46 7.95
N LEU A 118 -12.93 -3.41 8.02
CA LEU A 118 -12.10 -4.44 8.60
C LEU A 118 -11.15 -3.82 9.62
N VAL A 119 -11.04 -4.45 10.79
CA VAL A 119 -10.02 -4.11 11.78
C VAL A 119 -8.93 -5.17 11.73
N TYR A 120 -7.71 -4.74 11.46
CA TYR A 120 -6.51 -5.56 11.52
C TYR A 120 -5.80 -5.32 12.84
N ALA A 121 -5.35 -6.40 13.49
CA ALA A 121 -4.36 -6.32 14.54
C ALA A 121 -2.99 -6.62 13.92
N VAL A 122 -2.07 -5.65 13.97
CA VAL A 122 -0.71 -5.82 13.48
C VAL A 122 0.25 -5.84 14.66
N LYS A 123 1.17 -6.79 14.64
CA LYS A 123 2.25 -6.91 15.61
C LYS A 123 3.53 -7.31 14.91
N ASP A 124 4.64 -6.68 15.29
CA ASP A 124 5.98 -6.98 14.75
C ASP A 124 6.02 -6.97 13.21
N GLY A 125 5.30 -6.02 12.58
CA GLY A 125 5.21 -5.87 11.13
C GLY A 125 4.38 -6.94 10.41
N LYS A 126 3.56 -7.71 11.12
CA LYS A 126 2.73 -8.77 10.55
C LYS A 126 1.29 -8.69 11.03
N VAL A 127 0.36 -9.05 10.15
CA VAL A 127 -1.06 -9.18 10.50
C VAL A 127 -1.25 -10.41 11.38
N GLU A 128 -1.67 -10.23 12.63
CA GLU A 128 -2.00 -11.34 13.54
C GLU A 128 -3.44 -11.79 13.39
N SER A 129 -4.36 -10.85 13.20
CA SER A 129 -5.78 -11.15 13.01
C SER A 129 -6.50 -10.06 12.24
N LYS A 130 -7.65 -10.43 11.66
CA LYS A 130 -8.57 -9.52 10.98
C LYS A 130 -10.01 -9.77 11.44
N LEU A 131 -10.75 -8.69 11.64
CA LEU A 131 -12.14 -8.70 12.08
C LEU A 131 -12.96 -7.78 11.19
N ARG A 132 -13.87 -8.35 10.39
CA ARG A 132 -14.89 -7.56 9.68
C ARG A 132 -15.91 -7.04 10.68
N ILE A 133 -16.22 -5.75 10.64
CA ILE A 133 -17.16 -5.09 11.56
C ILE A 133 -18.31 -4.44 10.80
N SER A 134 -19.49 -4.39 11.40
CA SER A 134 -20.67 -3.80 10.77
C SER A 134 -20.59 -2.27 10.76
N SER A 135 -21.36 -1.60 9.88
CA SER A 135 -21.49 -0.14 9.90
C SER A 135 -21.98 0.40 11.25
N ALA A 136 -22.81 -0.37 11.98
CA ALA A 136 -23.25 -0.02 13.33
C ALA A 136 -22.10 -0.08 14.34
N ASP A 137 -21.22 -1.09 14.23
CA ASP A 137 -20.02 -1.19 15.05
C ASP A 137 -19.03 -0.07 14.73
N VAL A 138 -18.87 0.29 13.45
CA VAL A 138 -18.04 1.44 13.04
C VAL A 138 -18.57 2.72 13.69
N ALA A 139 -19.87 3.00 13.57
CA ALA A 139 -20.47 4.21 14.14
C ALA A 139 -20.36 4.27 15.67
N ARG A 140 -20.47 3.12 16.35
CA ARG A 140 -20.33 3.02 17.80
C ARG A 140 -18.89 3.18 18.26
N ARG A 141 -17.94 2.53 17.57
CA ARG A 141 -16.51 2.46 17.95
C ARG A 141 -15.72 3.69 17.50
N PHE A 142 -16.12 4.29 16.38
CA PHE A 142 -15.47 5.44 15.75
C PHE A 142 -16.51 6.53 15.44
N PRO A 143 -17.15 7.13 16.46
CA PRO A 143 -18.25 8.09 16.25
C PRO A 143 -17.82 9.34 15.48
N TRP A 144 -16.53 9.66 15.46
CA TRP A 144 -15.95 10.76 14.69
C TRP A 144 -15.92 10.50 13.17
N LEU A 145 -16.13 9.26 12.71
CA LEU A 145 -16.34 8.93 11.28
C LEU A 145 -17.78 9.15 10.80
N ALA A 146 -18.69 9.58 11.69
CA ALA A 146 -20.11 9.76 11.33
C ALA A 146 -20.35 10.96 10.40
N ARG A 147 -19.43 11.93 10.39
CA ARG A 147 -19.29 12.94 9.34
C ARG A 147 -18.11 12.47 8.50
N GLU A 148 -18.24 12.53 7.18
CA GLU A 148 -17.38 11.85 6.20
C GLU A 148 -15.93 11.62 6.66
N PRO A 149 -15.32 10.44 6.42
CA PRO A 149 -13.99 10.10 6.95
C PRO A 149 -12.90 11.17 6.72
N TRP A 150 -13.06 11.97 5.67
CA TRP A 150 -12.14 13.05 5.28
C TRP A 150 -12.33 14.36 6.04
N ASP A 151 -13.48 14.60 6.66
CA ASP A 151 -13.70 15.84 7.40
C ASP A 151 -12.72 15.95 8.57
N VAL A 152 -12.44 14.83 9.23
CA VAL A 152 -11.57 14.77 10.41
C VAL A 152 -10.08 14.70 10.06
N PHE A 153 -9.72 14.18 8.90
CA PHE A 153 -8.34 14.17 8.40
C PHE A 153 -8.23 15.15 7.22
N ASP A 154 -8.13 16.43 7.57
CA ASP A 154 -8.25 17.56 6.64
C ASP A 154 -6.93 17.97 5.96
N VAL A 155 -5.80 17.38 6.38
CA VAL A 155 -4.48 17.63 5.78
C VAL A 155 -4.05 16.44 4.94
N GLU A 156 -4.03 16.62 3.63
CA GLU A 156 -3.60 15.58 2.67
C GLU A 156 -2.15 15.80 2.22
N VAL A 157 -1.36 14.72 2.28
CA VAL A 157 -0.06 14.59 1.62
C VAL A 157 -0.24 13.63 0.45
N HIS A 158 -0.21 14.18 -0.77
CA HIS A 158 -0.39 13.42 -1.99
C HIS A 158 0.92 12.77 -2.41
N LEU A 159 0.92 11.44 -2.59
CA LEU A 159 2.09 10.68 -3.05
C LEU A 159 2.02 10.52 -4.56
N HIS A 160 0.88 10.04 -5.05
CA HIS A 160 0.61 9.83 -6.46
C HIS A 160 -0.90 9.82 -6.74
N ALA A 161 -1.28 9.85 -8.02
CA ALA A 161 -2.69 9.83 -8.41
C ALA A 161 -3.41 8.59 -7.86
N LEU A 162 -4.67 8.77 -7.44
CA LEU A 162 -5.51 7.69 -6.91
C LEU A 162 -5.87 6.67 -8.01
N PRO A 163 -5.48 5.39 -7.85
CA PRO A 163 -5.95 4.32 -8.70
C PRO A 163 -7.49 4.18 -8.66
N THR A 164 -8.06 3.72 -9.77
CA THR A 164 -9.51 3.50 -9.90
C THR A 164 -9.93 2.08 -9.55
N VAL A 165 -9.04 1.10 -9.71
CA VAL A 165 -9.31 -0.30 -9.34
C VAL A 165 -9.19 -0.43 -7.82
N PRO A 166 -10.27 -0.80 -7.12
CA PRO A 166 -10.24 -0.92 -5.68
C PRO A 166 -9.42 -2.13 -5.26
N VAL A 167 -8.54 -1.95 -4.28
CA VAL A 167 -7.84 -3.07 -3.66
C VAL A 167 -8.84 -3.90 -2.83
N PRO A 168 -8.71 -5.24 -2.82
CA PRO A 168 -9.58 -6.06 -1.99
C PRO A 168 -9.34 -5.78 -0.50
N LEU A 169 -10.43 -5.48 0.21
CA LEU A 169 -10.40 -5.07 1.61
C LEU A 169 -9.65 -6.05 2.51
N ASP A 170 -9.66 -7.35 2.19
CA ASP A 170 -9.06 -8.42 2.98
C ASP A 170 -7.53 -8.47 2.89
N ASP A 171 -6.93 -7.80 1.91
CA ASP A 171 -5.54 -8.00 1.49
C ASP A 171 -4.71 -6.71 1.49
N PHE A 172 -5.24 -5.63 2.08
CA PHE A 172 -4.57 -4.34 2.07
C PHE A 172 -4.63 -3.64 3.44
N CYS A 173 -3.47 -3.54 4.08
CA CYS A 173 -3.25 -2.62 5.20
C CYS A 173 -1.76 -2.26 5.34
N ILE A 174 -1.48 -1.17 6.06
CA ILE A 174 -0.11 -0.79 6.44
C ILE A 174 0.28 -1.57 7.70
N VAL A 175 1.33 -2.39 7.60
CA VAL A 175 1.81 -3.21 8.72
C VAL A 175 2.98 -2.57 9.49
N ALA A 176 3.69 -1.65 8.87
CA ALA A 176 4.70 -0.83 9.52
C ALA A 176 4.94 0.44 8.72
N TYR A 177 5.41 1.48 9.38
CA TYR A 177 5.77 2.73 8.72
C TYR A 177 6.94 3.39 9.46
N GLU A 178 7.70 4.18 8.72
CA GLU A 178 8.77 5.03 9.25
C GLU A 178 8.75 6.36 8.48
N ALA A 179 9.00 7.46 9.17
CA ALA A 179 9.03 8.79 8.55
C ALA A 179 10.15 9.63 9.15
N SER A 180 10.85 10.34 8.28
CA SER A 180 11.88 11.33 8.58
C SER A 180 11.71 12.52 7.65
N ASP A 181 12.53 13.57 7.83
CA ASP A 181 12.48 14.77 6.98
C ASP A 181 12.74 14.47 5.49
N ASP A 182 13.42 13.37 5.18
CA ASP A 182 13.87 13.03 3.84
C ASP A 182 13.14 11.85 3.22
N LEU A 183 12.42 11.07 4.03
CA LEU A 183 11.89 9.78 3.63
C LEU A 183 10.59 9.46 4.36
N ILE A 184 9.63 8.90 3.61
CA ILE A 184 8.49 8.17 4.17
C ILE A 184 8.57 6.73 3.66
N GLN A 185 8.46 5.76 4.58
CA GLN A 185 8.43 4.34 4.29
C GLN A 185 7.12 3.74 4.79
N LEU A 186 6.44 2.99 3.94
CA LEU A 186 5.24 2.25 4.26
C LEU A 186 5.45 0.79 3.88
N ARG A 187 5.23 -0.13 4.82
CA ARG A 187 5.24 -1.58 4.60
C ARG A 187 3.80 -2.07 4.58
N LEU A 188 3.46 -2.81 3.54
CA LEU A 188 2.12 -3.32 3.28
C LEU A 188 2.01 -4.79 3.67
N ALA A 189 0.77 -5.26 3.88
CA ALA A 189 0.50 -6.63 4.33
C ALA A 189 0.98 -7.73 3.37
N ASP A 190 1.18 -7.40 2.09
CA ASP A 190 1.66 -8.30 1.04
C ASP A 190 3.18 -8.23 0.84
N SER A 191 3.93 -7.83 1.88
CA SER A 191 5.40 -7.68 1.84
C SER A 191 5.92 -6.62 0.87
N CYS A 192 5.03 -5.86 0.24
CA CYS A 192 5.39 -4.70 -0.55
C CYS A 192 5.80 -3.53 0.35
N MET A 193 6.92 -2.90 0.02
CA MET A 193 7.43 -1.72 0.68
C MET A 193 7.44 -0.54 -0.30
N GLN A 194 6.79 0.55 0.09
CA GLN A 194 6.70 1.80 -0.63
C GLN A 194 7.59 2.84 0.07
N LEU A 195 8.58 3.37 -0.65
CA LEU A 195 9.56 4.32 -0.16
C LEU A 195 9.43 5.63 -0.92
N LEU A 196 9.09 6.72 -0.25
CA LEU A 196 9.05 8.06 -0.83
C LEU A 196 10.27 8.86 -0.40
N ASN A 197 11.13 9.21 -1.35
CA ASN A 197 12.16 10.21 -1.15
C ASN A 197 11.55 11.62 -1.27
N VAL A 198 11.33 12.27 -0.12
CA VAL A 198 10.66 13.57 -0.01
C VAL A 198 11.43 14.65 -0.75
N ARG A 199 12.78 14.63 -0.69
CA ARG A 199 13.63 15.65 -1.32
C ARG A 199 13.58 15.59 -2.85
N ARG A 200 13.47 14.39 -3.41
CA ARG A 200 13.52 14.17 -4.87
C ARG A 200 12.13 14.03 -5.49
N GLY A 201 11.08 13.85 -4.69
CA GLY A 201 9.75 13.54 -5.19
C GLY A 201 9.73 12.22 -5.96
N THR A 202 10.55 11.26 -5.53
CA THR A 202 10.65 9.94 -6.16
C THR A 202 10.12 8.88 -5.23
N GLU A 203 9.39 7.93 -5.79
CA GLU A 203 8.83 6.81 -5.07
C GLU A 203 9.47 5.52 -5.58
N TYR A 204 9.81 4.61 -4.67
CA TYR A 204 10.39 3.32 -4.97
C TYR A 204 9.52 2.23 -4.35
N VAL A 205 9.27 1.19 -5.12
CA VAL A 205 8.47 0.05 -4.67
C VAL A 205 9.35 -1.19 -4.72
N VAL A 206 9.35 -1.93 -3.61
CA VAL A 206 10.25 -3.05 -3.37
C VAL A 206 9.45 -4.20 -2.78
N ASP A 207 9.70 -5.43 -3.21
CA ASP A 207 9.31 -6.61 -2.45
C ASP A 207 10.34 -6.83 -1.35
N GLU A 208 9.90 -6.71 -0.09
CA GLU A 208 10.77 -6.83 1.08
C GLU A 208 11.35 -8.24 1.23
N THR A 209 10.61 -9.28 0.86
CA THR A 209 11.03 -10.67 1.07
C THR A 209 12.23 -11.04 0.20
N ALA A 210 12.24 -10.53 -1.03
CA ALA A 210 13.30 -10.74 -2.00
C ALA A 210 14.28 -9.56 -2.09
N THR A 211 14.06 -8.47 -1.34
CA THR A 211 14.80 -7.19 -1.50
C THR A 211 14.77 -6.71 -2.96
N MET A 212 13.67 -7.01 -3.64
CA MET A 212 13.64 -6.96 -5.09
C MET A 212 12.98 -5.66 -5.55
N PRO A 213 13.64 -4.86 -6.40
CA PRO A 213 13.05 -3.65 -6.95
C PRO A 213 11.87 -4.03 -7.85
N LEU A 214 10.68 -3.49 -7.58
CA LEU A 214 9.50 -3.69 -8.42
C LEU A 214 9.38 -2.59 -9.46
N CYS A 215 9.33 -1.33 -9.00
CA CYS A 215 9.26 -0.16 -9.87
C CYS A 215 9.73 1.11 -9.16
N ALA A 216 9.90 2.18 -9.93
CA ALA A 216 10.19 3.52 -9.43
C ALA A 216 9.30 4.52 -10.14
N PHE A 217 8.98 5.61 -9.45
CA PHE A 217 8.26 6.74 -9.98
C PHE A 217 9.00 8.04 -9.72
N ALA A 218 8.97 8.96 -10.68
CA ALA A 218 9.44 10.33 -10.54
C ALA A 218 8.35 11.26 -11.06
N GLY A 219 7.81 12.12 -10.19
CA GLY A 219 6.68 12.99 -10.57
C GLY A 219 5.41 12.22 -10.96
N GLY A 220 5.22 11.00 -10.46
CA GLY A 220 4.08 10.14 -10.76
C GLY A 220 4.19 9.33 -12.06
N GLU A 221 5.29 9.46 -12.80
CA GLU A 221 5.58 8.66 -14.00
C GLU A 221 6.60 7.56 -13.69
N ILE A 222 6.50 6.43 -14.39
CA ILE A 222 7.42 5.30 -14.23
C ILE A 222 8.84 5.73 -14.66
N ASP A 223 9.83 5.48 -13.81
CA ASP A 223 11.25 5.62 -14.14
C ASP A 223 11.87 4.24 -14.40
N PRO A 224 11.96 3.80 -15.67
CA PRO A 224 12.41 2.46 -16.02
C PRO A 224 13.93 2.26 -15.83
N VAL A 225 14.71 3.33 -15.65
CA VAL A 225 16.17 3.30 -15.56
C VAL A 225 16.65 3.27 -14.10
N ALA A 226 15.73 3.44 -13.14
CA ALA A 226 16.04 3.55 -11.73
C ALA A 226 16.31 2.23 -11.00
N LYS A 227 16.40 1.06 -11.67
CA LYS A 227 16.57 -0.25 -11.00
C LYS A 227 17.67 -0.23 -9.94
N ALA A 228 18.85 0.26 -10.30
CA ALA A 228 19.99 0.35 -9.39
C ALA A 228 19.73 1.28 -8.19
N ALA A 229 19.05 2.41 -8.41
CA ALA A 229 18.68 3.33 -7.35
C ALA A 229 17.62 2.74 -6.40
N VAL A 230 16.65 1.98 -6.94
CA VAL A 230 15.66 1.25 -6.14
C VAL A 230 16.36 0.18 -5.29
N THR A 231 17.25 -0.60 -5.88
CA THR A 231 18.04 -1.62 -5.15
C THR A 231 18.91 -0.99 -4.06
N GLU A 232 19.60 0.11 -4.36
CA GLU A 232 20.42 0.82 -3.37
C GLU A 232 19.57 1.39 -2.23
N ALA A 233 18.42 1.98 -2.55
CA ALA A 233 17.45 2.43 -1.56
C ALA A 233 17.01 1.25 -0.68
N ALA A 234 16.52 0.17 -1.29
CA ALA A 234 16.11 -1.05 -0.58
C ALA A 234 17.19 -1.58 0.39
N LEU A 235 18.43 -1.73 -0.10
CA LEU A 235 19.55 -2.25 0.68
C LEU A 235 19.98 -1.31 1.81
N THR A 236 19.91 0.00 1.62
CA THR A 236 20.22 0.98 2.66
C THR A 236 19.22 0.86 3.80
N PHE A 237 17.95 0.68 3.48
CA PHE A 237 16.88 0.67 4.48
C PHE A 237 16.74 -0.65 5.22
N LEU A 238 16.87 -1.79 4.54
CA LEU A 238 16.86 -3.10 5.23
C LEU A 238 17.98 -3.20 6.28
N LYS A 239 19.12 -2.53 6.04
CA LYS A 239 20.23 -2.47 6.99
C LYS A 239 19.98 -1.52 8.17
N SER A 240 19.20 -0.45 8.00
CA SER A 240 18.86 0.45 9.11
C SER A 240 17.79 -0.12 10.03
N SER A 241 16.85 -0.92 9.51
CA SER A 241 15.83 -1.63 10.30
C SER A 241 16.39 -2.72 11.22
N ASP A 242 17.57 -3.27 10.94
CA ASP A 242 18.27 -4.22 11.84
C ASP A 242 18.88 -3.54 13.07
N HIS A 243 18.93 -2.20 13.11
CA HIS A 243 19.53 -1.43 14.22
C HIS A 243 18.50 -0.75 15.12
N SER A 244 17.22 -0.73 14.74
CA SER A 244 16.12 -0.18 15.55
C SER A 244 15.47 -1.21 16.50
N GLY A 245 15.92 -2.48 16.49
CA GLY A 245 15.51 -3.53 17.45
C GLY A 245 16.12 -3.45 18.86
N LYS A 246 16.74 -2.31 19.22
CA LYS A 246 17.26 -2.05 20.57
C LYS A 246 16.93 -0.62 20.99
N ALA A 247 15.71 -0.41 21.49
CA ALA A 247 15.39 0.68 22.40
C ALA A 247 14.34 0.19 23.40
#